data_AF-A0A4R5LLG9-F1
#
_entry.id   AF-A0A4R5LLG9-F1
#
_cell.length_a   1.000
_cell.length_b   1.000
_cell.length_c   1.000
_cell.angle_alpha   90.00
_cell.angle_beta   90.00
_cell.angle_gamma   90.00
#
_symmetry.space_group_name_H-M   'P 1'
#
loop_
_entity.id
_entity.type
_entity.pdbx_description
1 polymer ?
#
loop_
_entity_poly.entity_id
_entity_poly.type
_entity_poly.pdbx_seq_one_letter_code
_entity_poly.pdbx_strand_id
1 'polypeptide(L)' 'MERKKAEHILLEADEIAGLVLNGFDMTMETDAGRALYDRTFNAYIHNEIGDLPVGELYDALNGSPEAFSATTPQ' A
#
# COMPACT_ATOMS: atom_id res chain seq x y z
N MET A 1 -1.31 13.84 -7.19
CA MET A 1 -0.83 12.53 -7.68
C MET A 1 -1.91 11.91 -8.58
N GLU A 2 -1.56 11.14 -9.62
CA GLU A 2 -2.55 10.44 -10.46
C GLU A 2 -2.95 9.09 -9.83
N ARG A 3 -4.24 8.70 -9.89
CA ARG A 3 -4.76 7.46 -9.28
C ARG A 3 -3.96 6.21 -9.65
N LYS A 4 -3.66 6.02 -10.93
CA LYS A 4 -2.91 4.85 -11.42
C LYS A 4 -1.52 4.75 -10.78
N LYS A 5 -0.89 5.91 -10.52
CA LYS A 5 0.40 5.96 -9.84
C LYS A 5 0.25 5.62 -8.35
N ALA A 6 -0.77 6.15 -7.68
CA ALA A 6 -1.05 5.81 -6.28
C ALA A 6 -1.34 4.31 -6.09
N GLU A 7 -2.15 3.72 -6.96
CA GLU A 7 -2.47 2.29 -6.96
C GLU A 7 -1.23 1.43 -7.21
N HIS A 8 -0.40 1.80 -8.19
CA HIS A 8 0.85 1.10 -8.48
C HIS A 8 1.81 1.12 -7.29
N ILE A 9 1.99 2.26 -6.64
CA ILE A 9 2.87 2.40 -5.46
C ILE A 9 2.40 1.48 -4.32
N LEU A 10 1.08 1.37 -4.09
CA LEU A 10 0.57 0.47 -3.04
C LEU A 10 0.76 -1.01 -3.36
N LEU A 11 0.57 -1.39 -4.63
CA LEU A 11 0.81 -2.76 -5.07
C LEU A 11 2.29 -3.14 -4.95
N GLU A 12 3.20 -2.27 -5.39
CA GLU A 12 4.63 -2.51 -5.26
C GLU A 12 5.07 -2.52 -3.78
N ALA A 13 4.51 -1.64 -2.94
CA ALA A 13 4.76 -1.65 -1.50
C ALA A 13 4.37 -2.99 -0.86
N ASP A 14 3.23 -3.55 -1.24
CA ASP A 14 2.75 -4.86 -0.77
C ASP A 14 3.65 -6.00 -1.26
N GLU A 15 4.02 -6.01 -2.53
CA GLU A 15 4.92 -7.02 -3.10
C GLU A 15 6.29 -7.03 -2.41
N ILE A 16 6.86 -5.85 -2.16
CA ILE A 16 8.15 -5.72 -1.47
C ILE A 16 8.03 -6.13 0.00
N ALA A 17 6.97 -5.72 0.70
CA ALA A 17 6.75 -6.12 2.08
C ALA A 17 6.54 -7.64 2.21
N GLY A 18 5.82 -8.25 1.27
CA GLY A 18 5.66 -9.70 1.16
C GLY A 18 6.98 -10.42 0.87
N LEU A 19 7.80 -9.90 -0.05
CA LEU A 19 9.13 -10.43 -0.34
C LEU A 19 10.03 -10.42 0.91
N VAL A 20 10.03 -9.32 1.66
CA VAL A 20 10.82 -9.19 2.89
C VAL A 20 10.34 -10.18 3.95
N LEU A 21 9.03 -10.28 4.19
CA LEU A 21 8.46 -11.28 5.10
C LEU A 21 8.91 -12.70 4.76
N ASN A 22 8.79 -13.08 3.50
CA ASN A 22 9.20 -14.40 3.01
C ASN A 22 10.72 -14.61 3.19
N GLY A 23 11.54 -13.59 2.95
CA GLY A 23 12.99 -13.66 3.14
C GLY A 23 13.43 -13.89 4.58
N PHE A 24 12.61 -13.47 5.55
CA PHE A 24 12.84 -13.71 6.98
C PHE A 24 12.10 -14.92 7.54
N ASP A 25 11.43 -15.72 6.69
CA ASP A 25 10.56 -16.83 7.10
C ASP A 25 9.52 -16.39 8.14
N MET A 26 8.96 -15.20 7.93
CA MET A 26 7.96 -14.59 8.81
C MET A 26 6.61 -14.47 8.12
N THR A 27 5.54 -14.49 8.91
CA THR A 27 4.17 -14.29 8.43
C THR A 27 3.48 -13.17 9.22
N MET A 28 2.47 -12.55 8.61
CA MET A 28 1.60 -11.56 9.27
C MET A 28 0.73 -12.15 10.39
N GLU A 29 0.80 -13.44 10.67
CA GLU A 29 0.07 -14.07 11.78
C GLU A 29 0.72 -13.73 13.13
N THR A 30 2.01 -13.41 13.13
CA THR A 30 2.78 -13.02 14.32
C THR A 30 2.89 -11.51 14.45
N ASP A 31 3.02 -11.00 15.68
CA ASP A 31 3.24 -9.57 15.92
C ASP A 31 4.54 -9.06 15.28
N ALA A 32 5.60 -9.88 15.33
CA ALA A 32 6.88 -9.55 14.71
C ALA A 32 6.78 -9.43 13.19
N GLY A 33 6.05 -10.36 12.54
CA GLY A 33 5.81 -10.30 11.11
C GLY A 33 4.93 -9.11 10.70
N ARG A 34 3.85 -8.81 11.44
CA ARG A 34 3.05 -7.60 11.20
C ARG A 34 3.89 -6.32 11.30
N ALA A 35 4.70 -6.20 12.34
CA ALA A 35 5.58 -5.06 12.51
C ALA A 35 6.61 -4.93 11.39
N LEU A 36 7.16 -6.05 10.89
CA LEU A 36 8.10 -6.06 9.78
C LEU A 36 7.42 -5.66 8.46
N TYR A 37 6.22 -6.18 8.20
CA TYR A 37 5.41 -5.81 7.06
C TYR A 37 5.11 -4.31 7.06
N ASP A 38 4.52 -3.80 8.14
CA ASP A 38 4.14 -2.38 8.27
C ASP A 38 5.34 -1.47 8.09
N ARG A 39 6.49 -1.82 8.67
CA ARG A 39 7.71 -1.04 8.52
C ARG A 39 8.20 -1.01 7.08
N THR A 40 8.20 -2.16 6.41
CA THR A 40 8.71 -2.28 5.04
C THR A 40 7.78 -1.57 4.06
N PHE A 41 6.47 -1.79 4.20
CA PHE A 41 5.42 -1.16 3.41
C PHE A 41 5.49 0.37 3.52
N ASN A 42 5.53 0.91 4.75
CA ASN A 42 5.64 2.35 4.96
C ASN A 42 6.97 2.90 4.44
N ALA A 43 8.09 2.21 4.65
CA ALA A 43 9.39 2.65 4.14
C ALA A 43 9.40 2.78 2.61
N TYR A 44 8.77 1.83 1.91
CA TYR A 44 8.64 1.90 0.46
C TYR A 44 7.76 3.07 0.02
N ILE A 45 6.58 3.24 0.63
CA ILE A 45 5.69 4.37 0.31
C ILE A 45 6.42 5.70 0.52
N HIS A 46 7.09 5.89 1.65
CA HIS A 46 7.85 7.11 1.93
C HIS A 46 8.98 7.36 0.93
N ASN A 47 9.62 6.30 0.42
CA ASN A 47 10.62 6.43 -0.64
C ASN A 47 9.99 6.92 -1.95
N GLU A 48 8.84 6.37 -2.35
CA GLU A 48 8.20 6.67 -3.63
C GLU A 48 7.48 8.03 -3.65
N ILE A 49 6.88 8.45 -2.54
CA ILE A 49 6.15 9.72 -2.46
C ILE A 49 7.00 10.86 -1.91
N GLY A 50 8.17 10.56 -1.33
CA GLY A 50 9.07 11.53 -0.72
C GLY A 50 8.40 12.29 0.44
N ASP A 51 8.41 13.61 0.36
CA ASP A 51 7.83 14.51 1.37
C ASP A 51 6.30 14.66 1.25
N LEU A 52 5.66 14.00 0.29
CA LEU A 52 4.21 14.05 0.16
C LEU A 52 3.54 13.37 1.36
N PRO A 53 2.47 13.95 1.93
CA PRO A 53 1.69 13.28 2.95
C PRO A 53 1.07 11.99 2.39
N VAL A 54 1.15 10.90 3.15
CA VAL A 54 0.48 9.63 2.80
C VAL A 54 -1.04 9.84 2.59
N GLY A 55 -1.63 10.82 3.28
CA GLY A 55 -3.01 11.25 3.07
C GLY A 55 -3.31 11.66 1.61
N GLU A 56 -2.37 12.29 0.91
CA GLU A 56 -2.56 12.63 -0.51
C GLU A 56 -2.59 11.40 -1.43
N LEU A 57 -1.91 10.32 -1.04
CA LEU A 57 -1.96 9.06 -1.76
C LEU A 57 -3.34 8.40 -1.61
N TYR A 58 -3.90 8.43 -0.39
CA TYR A 58 -5.28 7.98 -0.14
C TYR A 58 -6.33 8.90 -0.77
N ASP A 59 -6.10 10.21 -0.79
CA ASP A 59 -6.98 11.17 -1.47
C ASP A 59 -6.94 11.00 -2.99
N ALA A 60 -5.81 10.60 -3.58
CA ALA A 60 -5.74 10.25 -5.01
C ALA A 60 -6.55 8.99 -5.35
N LEU A 61 -6.79 8.11 -4.37
CA LEU A 61 -7.65 6.93 -4.50
C LEU A 61 -9.13 7.29 -4.26
N ASN A 62 -9.42 8.13 -3.27
CA ASN A 62 -10.78 8.52 -2.87
C ASN A 62 -11.38 9.67 -3.71
N GLY A 63 -10.55 10.57 -4.23
CA GLY A 63 -10.95 11.72 -5.04
C GLY A 63 -11.50 11.37 -6.43
N SER A 64 -11.57 10.08 -6.76
CA SER A 64 -12.17 9.53 -7.97
C SER A 64 -13.38 8.64 -7.60
N PRO A 65 -14.56 9.22 -7.28
CA PRO A 65 -15.72 8.51 -6.72
C PRO A 65 -16.30 7.38 -7.60
N GLU A 66 -15.83 7.24 -8.84
CA GLU A 66 -16.17 6.14 -9.74
C GLU A 66 -15.54 4.79 -9.31
N ALA A 67 -14.61 4.78 -8.35
CA ALA A 67 -13.87 3.58 -7.92
C ALA A 67 -14.60 2.68 -6.91
N PHE A 68 -15.50 3.24 -6.09
CA PHE A 68 -16.23 2.52 -5.03
C PHE A 68 -17.67 2.17 -5.41
N SER A 69 -18.08 2.47 -6.65
CA SER A 69 -19.25 1.86 -7.28
C SER A 69 -18.90 0.41 -7.64
N ALA A 70 -18.67 -0.41 -6.61
CA ALA A 70 -18.81 -1.84 -6.72
C ALA A 70 -20.20 -2.10 -7.31
N THR A 71 -20.19 -2.73 -8.48
CA THR A 71 -21.28 -3.45 -9.14
C THR A 71 -22.40 -3.78 -8.15
N THR A 72 -23.48 -2.98 -8.16
CA THR A 72 -24.76 -3.47 -7.66
C THR A 72 -25.27 -4.41 -8.76
N PRO A 73 -25.36 -5.73 -8.54
CA PRO A 73 -26.04 -6.59 -9.49
C PRO A 73 -27.51 -6.18 -9.50
N GLN A 74 -28.01 -5.77 -10.66
CA GLN A 74 -29.44 -5.65 -10.92
C GLN A 74 -29.95 -6.95 -11.54
#